data_AF-A0A957RLH8-F1
#
_entry.id   AF-A0A957RLH8-F1
#
_cell.length_a   1.000
_cell.length_b   1.000
_cell.length_c   1.000
_cell.angle_alpha   90.00
_cell.angle_beta   90.00
_cell.angle_gamma   90.00
#
_symmetry.space_group_name_H-M   'P 1'
#
loop_
_entity.id
_entity.type
_entity.pdbx_description
1 polymer ?
#
loop_
_entity_poly.entity_id
_entity_poly.type
_entity_poly.pdbx_seq_one_letter_code
_entity_poly.pdbx_strand_id
1 'polypeptide(L)' 'MPQGGAARADFSGVVDGTIEGIVFNDFNADGVRQRGEPPVSGAAVILRDRDLAIIAQTTSTSAGRYTF' A
#
# COMPACT_ATOMS: atom_id res chain seq x y z
N MET A 1 -51.44 1.27 -5.74
CA MET A 1 -50.21 1.16 -4.93
C MET A 1 -49.03 1.12 -5.90
N PRO A 2 -48.09 2.09 -5.92
CA PRO A 2 -46.93 1.98 -6.80
C PRO A 2 -46.02 0.86 -6.31
N GLN A 3 -45.58 0.01 -7.24
CA GLN A 3 -44.72 -1.13 -6.97
C GLN A 3 -43.35 -0.63 -6.50
N GLY A 4 -42.95 -1.04 -5.29
CA GLY A 4 -41.61 -0.77 -4.76
C GLY A 4 -40.57 -1.43 -5.65
N GLY A 5 -39.83 -0.62 -6.40
CA GLY A 5 -38.66 -1.07 -7.15
C GLY A 5 -37.58 -1.49 -6.16
N ALA A 6 -37.32 -2.79 -6.06
CA ALA A 6 -36.11 -3.27 -5.41
C ALA A 6 -34.94 -2.93 -6.34
N ALA A 7 -34.14 -1.92 -5.95
CA ALA A 7 -32.83 -1.73 -6.57
C ALA A 7 -31.93 -2.88 -6.10
N ARG A 8 -31.42 -3.67 -7.05
CA ARG A 8 -30.28 -4.55 -6.79
C ARG A 8 -29.02 -3.71 -6.91
N ALA A 9 -28.30 -3.55 -5.81
CA ALA A 9 -26.94 -3.03 -5.83
C ALA A 9 -26.01 -4.23 -6.04
N ASP A 10 -25.42 -4.34 -7.22
CA ASP A 10 -24.40 -5.34 -7.51
C ASP A 10 -23.05 -4.80 -7.04
N PHE A 11 -22.53 -5.34 -5.93
CA PHE A 11 -21.19 -5.02 -5.39
C PHE A 11 -20.11 -5.93 -5.99
N SER A 12 -20.35 -6.53 -7.17
CA SER A 12 -19.45 -7.50 -7.81
C SER A 12 -18.18 -6.89 -8.40
N GLY A 13 -17.95 -5.59 -8.24
CA GLY A 13 -16.65 -4.97 -8.47
C GLY A 13 -15.77 -5.20 -7.25
N VAL A 14 -15.14 -6.38 -7.17
CA VAL A 14 -13.96 -6.53 -6.30
C VAL A 14 -12.94 -5.53 -6.81
N VAL A 15 -12.81 -4.40 -6.13
CA VAL A 15 -11.67 -3.51 -6.31
C VAL A 15 -10.54 -4.18 -5.55
N ASP A 16 -9.54 -4.68 -6.28
CA ASP A 16 -8.32 -5.15 -5.65
C ASP A 16 -7.74 -4.00 -4.81
N GLY A 17 -7.51 -4.27 -3.53
CA GLY A 17 -6.87 -3.31 -2.63
C GLY A 17 -5.40 -3.15 -3.00
N THR A 18 -4.94 -1.92 -3.14
CA THR A 18 -3.52 -1.61 -3.37
C THR A 18 -2.83 -1.27 -2.05
N ILE A 19 -1.64 -1.83 -1.82
CA ILE A 19 -0.76 -1.42 -0.71
C ILE A 19 0.44 -0.71 -1.32
N GLU A 20 0.62 0.57 -1.01
CA GLU A 20 1.77 1.35 -1.48
C GLU A 20 2.40 2.19 -0.37
N GLY A 21 3.65 2.59 -0.59
CA GLY A 21 4.39 3.43 0.35
C GLY A 21 5.72 3.93 -0.19
N ILE A 22 6.48 4.62 0.67
CA ILE A 22 7.81 5.16 0.38
C ILE A 22 8.76 4.76 1.51
N VAL A 23 9.94 4.25 1.16
CA VAL A 23 11.06 4.03 2.07
C VAL A 23 11.99 5.24 2.01
N PHE A 24 12.33 5.81 3.16
CA PHE A 24 13.19 7.00 3.29
C PHE A 24 14.12 6.87 4.49
N ASN A 25 15.25 7.60 4.45
CA ASN A 25 16.18 7.71 5.56
C ASN A 25 15.72 8.83 6.50
N ASP A 26 15.18 8.45 7.66
CA ASP A 26 14.81 9.35 8.74
C ASP A 26 16.09 9.79 9.49
N PHE A 27 16.57 10.99 9.20
CA PHE A 27 17.86 11.47 9.73
C PHE A 27 17.73 12.15 11.09
N ASN A 28 16.53 12.61 11.46
CA ASN A 28 16.28 13.26 12.73
C ASN A 28 15.45 12.40 13.70
N ALA A 29 15.09 11.18 13.30
CA ALA A 29 14.41 10.15 14.08
C ALA A 29 12.99 10.54 14.54
N ASP A 30 12.25 11.31 13.73
CA ASP A 30 10.89 11.74 14.08
C ASP A 30 9.77 10.97 13.35
N GLY A 31 10.12 10.06 12.46
CA GLY A 31 9.19 9.19 11.74
C GLY A 31 8.39 9.90 10.63
N VAL A 32 8.65 11.18 10.35
CA VAL A 32 7.95 11.94 9.31
C VAL A 32 8.91 12.29 8.20
N ARG A 33 8.61 11.85 6.98
CA ARG A 33 9.45 12.18 5.81
C ARG A 33 9.48 13.69 5.57
N GLN A 34 10.68 14.25 5.56
CA GLN A 34 10.91 15.67 5.42
C GLN A 34 11.88 16.03 4.30
N ARG A 35 12.02 17.34 4.07
CA ARG A 35 12.99 17.85 3.10
C ARG A 35 14.41 17.62 3.65
N GLY A 36 15.24 16.97 2.84
CA GLY A 36 16.61 16.61 3.23
C GLY A 36 16.76 15.13 3.61
N GLU A 37 15.65 14.40 3.71
CA GLU A 37 15.62 12.97 3.98
C GLU A 37 15.45 12.19 2.67
N PRO A 38 16.54 11.60 2.15
CA PRO A 38 16.52 10.99 0.84
C PRO A 38 15.71 9.69 0.85
N PRO A 39 15.10 9.31 -0.29
CA PRO A 39 14.50 8.00 -0.45
C PRO A 39 15.56 6.89 -0.40
N VAL A 40 15.14 5.70 -0.01
CA VAL A 40 15.98 4.49 -0.05
C VAL A 40 15.61 3.67 -1.27
N SER A 41 16.53 3.56 -2.22
CA SER A 41 16.40 2.70 -3.39
C SER A 41 16.85 1.28 -3.06
N GLY A 42 16.19 0.28 -3.64
CA GLY A 42 16.64 -1.11 -3.51
C GLY A 42 16.26 -1.77 -2.18
N ALA A 43 15.43 -1.14 -1.35
CA ALA A 43 14.98 -1.72 -0.10
C ALA A 43 14.00 -2.87 -0.38
N ALA A 44 14.29 -4.05 0.16
CA ALA A 44 13.37 -5.19 0.11
C ALA A 44 12.17 -4.93 1.02
N VAL A 45 10.96 -4.97 0.45
CA VAL A 45 9.71 -4.85 1.20
C VAL A 45 8.98 -6.18 1.09
N ILE A 46 8.59 -6.74 2.23
CA ILE A 46 7.94 -8.05 2.33
C ILE A 46 6.55 -7.84 2.93
N LEU A 47 5.53 -8.23 2.19
CA LEU A 47 4.16 -8.29 2.68
C LEU A 47 3.92 -9.66 3.30
N ARG A 48 3.48 -9.67 4.56
CA ARG A 48 3.16 -10.89 5.30
C ARG A 48 1.70 -10.90 5.72
N ASP A 49 1.13 -12.09 5.80
CA ASP A 49 -0.18 -12.29 6.41
C ASP A 49 -0.09 -12.32 7.95
N ARG A 50 -1.24 -12.55 8.59
CA ARG A 50 -1.38 -12.62 10.04
C ARG A 50 -0.57 -13.75 10.70
N ASP A 51 -0.29 -14.81 9.94
CA ASP A 51 0.47 -15.98 10.39
C ASP A 51 1.96 -15.85 10.04
N LEU A 52 2.37 -14.65 9.62
CA LEU A 52 3.71 -14.25 9.21
C LEU A 52 4.21 -14.93 7.93
N ALA A 53 3.34 -15.57 7.16
CA ALA A 53 3.70 -16.13 5.85
C ALA A 53 3.95 -14.99 4.85
N ILE A 54 4.97 -15.15 4.00
CA ILE A 54 5.26 -14.17 2.94
C ILE A 54 4.26 -14.39 1.81
N ILE A 55 3.47 -13.36 1.53
CA ILE A 55 2.46 -13.39 0.46
C ILE A 55 2.86 -12.56 -0.76
N ALA A 56 3.76 -11.58 -0.57
CA ALA A 56 4.39 -10.86 -1.68
C ALA A 56 5.74 -10.26 -1.25
N GLN A 57 6.60 -9.98 -2.23
CA GLN A 57 7.85 -9.25 -2.04
C GLN A 57 8.06 -8.30 -3.22
N THR A 58 8.51 -7.09 -2.93
CA THR A 58 8.90 -6.10 -3.92
C THR A 58 10.17 -5.38 -3.47
N THR A 59 10.69 -4.50 -4.32
CA THR A 59 11.86 -3.69 -4.03
C THR A 59 11.53 -2.23 -4.30
N SER A 60 11.95 -1.33 -3.41
CA SER A 60 11.72 0.10 -3.61
C SER A 60 12.45 0.62 -4.86
N THR A 61 11.76 1.47 -5.61
CA THR A 61 12.31 2.21 -6.75
C THR A 61 13.39 3.22 -6.33
N SER A 62 14.02 3.90 -7.29
CA SER A 62 14.95 5.01 -7.03
C SER A 62 14.32 6.17 -6.27
N ALA A 63 12.99 6.33 -6.34
CA ALA A 63 12.24 7.31 -5.55
C ALA A 63 11.77 6.76 -4.19
N GLY A 64 12.22 5.56 -3.80
CA GLY A 64 11.83 4.90 -2.55
C GLY A 64 10.42 4.29 -2.58
N ARG A 65 9.67 4.48 -3.66
CA ARG A 65 8.29 3.97 -3.80
C ARG A 65 8.25 2.45 -3.93
N TYR A 66 7.24 1.83 -3.33
CA TYR A 66 6.86 0.44 -3.56
C TYR A 66 5.33 0.31 -3.65
N THR A 67 4.88 -0.75 -4.31
CA THR A 67 3.46 -1.09 -4.47
C THR A 67 3.31 -2.61 -4.50
N PHE A 68 2.21 -3.11 -3.93
CA PHE A 68 1.71 -4.47 -4.05
C PHE A 68 0.30 -4.45 -4.63
#